data_AF-A0A1M2VQ01-F1
#
_entry.id   AF-A0A1M2VQ01-F1
#
_cell.length_a   1.000
_cell.length_b   1.000
_cell.length_c   1.000
_cell.angle_alpha   90.00
_cell.angle_beta   90.00
_cell.angle_gamma   90.00
#
_symmetry.space_group_name_H-M   'P 1'
#
loop_
_entity.id
_entity.type
_entity.pdbx_description
1 polymer ?
#
loop_
_entity_poly.entity_id
_entity_poly.type
_entity_poly.pdbx_seq_one_letter_code
_entity_poly.pdbx_strand_id
1 'polypeptide(L)'
;MNIPAGRYLCVCSKCRLLPWYDSDHHEYRGRLWKTAETVSKHQELDEVRKQQYVEKNESGVAAAIIREIAGGSVEPATSLPVRPRDHADWIQETPVQRTEGNRERIPISEIAPSSVIEDANPNRSDLTSSSTGEVSDATSPTSIPQMRSESPVRTDLMQQRLQQLGLIESLLHAQRRNIPIVLNLRFASPPTNITDIAPEIEGTEGDNGRYLSIQSTLLEQLRQLRQLIPLDDRNLDRHRERLINTAEEHLRLLENKKHTAWEEEIVRVTLQRLSPDAGPVVISPSEG
;
A
#
# COMPACT_ATOMS: atom_id res chain seq x y z
N MET A 1 13.85 -14.10 -22.33
CA MET A 1 14.20 -12.72 -21.92
C MET A 1 15.29 -12.20 -22.85
N ASN A 2 14.92 -11.34 -23.78
CA ASN A 2 15.86 -10.76 -24.74
C ASN A 2 16.39 -9.43 -24.16
N ILE A 3 17.55 -9.47 -23.50
CA ILE A 3 18.19 -8.25 -22.96
C ILE A 3 18.99 -7.60 -24.10
N PRO A 4 18.78 -6.31 -24.42
CA PRO A 4 19.55 -5.63 -25.45
C PRO A 4 21.06 -5.74 -25.17
N ALA A 5 21.85 -5.96 -26.21
CA ALA A 5 23.31 -6.03 -26.09
C ALA A 5 23.87 -4.76 -25.41
N GLY A 6 24.80 -4.94 -24.47
CA GLY A 6 25.38 -3.83 -23.70
C GLY A 6 24.45 -3.24 -22.62
N ARG A 7 23.36 -3.92 -22.27
CA ARG A 7 22.51 -3.58 -21.13
C ARG A 7 22.56 -4.67 -20.07
N TYR A 8 22.42 -4.25 -18.81
CA TYR A 8 22.43 -5.14 -17.64
C TYR A 8 21.16 -4.93 -16.83
N LEU A 9 20.47 -6.01 -16.49
CA LEU A 9 19.23 -5.96 -15.70
C LEU A 9 19.54 -5.94 -14.20
N CYS A 10 19.01 -4.93 -13.50
CA CYS A 10 19.02 -4.89 -12.03
C CYS A 10 17.65 -5.31 -11.48
N VAL A 11 17.66 -6.30 -10.59
CA VAL A 11 16.48 -6.86 -9.92
C VAL A 11 16.48 -6.63 -8.40
N CYS A 12 17.19 -5.61 -7.92
CA CYS A 12 17.18 -5.25 -6.50
C CYS A 12 15.77 -4.87 -6.01
N SER A 13 15.55 -4.83 -4.68
CA SER A 13 14.22 -4.57 -4.09
C SER A 13 13.52 -3.33 -4.62
N LYS A 14 14.27 -2.29 -5.03
CA LYS A 14 13.75 -1.05 -5.62
C LYS A 14 13.51 -1.18 -7.13
N CYS A 15 14.41 -1.83 -7.87
CA CYS A 15 14.32 -1.92 -9.32
C CYS A 15 13.27 -2.94 -9.78
N ARG A 16 13.02 -4.01 -9.01
CA ARG A 16 11.99 -5.01 -9.32
C ARG A 16 10.55 -4.45 -9.37
N LEU A 17 10.32 -3.26 -8.82
CA LEU A 17 9.00 -2.63 -8.83
C LEU A 17 8.70 -1.95 -10.17
N LEU A 18 9.72 -1.67 -10.98
CA LEU A 18 9.58 -1.00 -12.26
C LEU A 18 9.32 -2.07 -13.34
N PRO A 19 8.20 -1.99 -14.06
CA PRO A 19 7.98 -2.83 -15.23
C PRO A 19 8.82 -2.31 -16.41
N TRP A 20 9.32 -3.23 -17.22
CA TRP A 20 9.98 -2.98 -18.51
C TRP A 20 9.40 -3.97 -19.52
N TYR A 21 9.30 -3.55 -20.78
CA TYR A 21 8.78 -4.39 -21.87
C TYR A 21 9.89 -4.65 -22.88
N ASP A 22 10.02 -5.89 -23.35
CA ASP A 22 10.91 -6.22 -24.47
C ASP A 22 10.27 -5.83 -25.83
N SER A 23 11.00 -6.07 -26.92
CA SER A 23 10.52 -5.82 -28.29
C SER A 23 9.23 -6.59 -28.62
N ASP A 24 9.02 -7.72 -27.96
CA ASP A 24 7.90 -8.62 -28.17
C ASP A 24 6.74 -8.32 -27.19
N HIS A 25 6.80 -7.18 -26.49
CA HIS A 25 5.82 -6.71 -25.50
C HIS A 25 5.66 -7.63 -24.27
N HIS A 26 6.64 -8.49 -23.96
CA HIS A 26 6.64 -9.23 -22.71
C HIS A 26 7.06 -8.32 -21.55
N GLU A 27 6.26 -8.31 -20.48
CA GLU A 27 6.55 -7.58 -19.26
C GLU A 27 7.59 -8.32 -18.42
N TYR A 28 8.66 -7.62 -18.04
CA TYR A 28 9.59 -8.07 -17.02
C TYR A 28 9.72 -7.03 -15.91
N ARG A 29 10.14 -7.49 -14.73
CA ARG A 29 10.33 -6.67 -13.55
C ARG A 29 11.81 -6.37 -13.34
N GLY A 30 12.18 -5.09 -13.28
CA GLY A 30 13.57 -4.67 -13.14
C GLY A 30 13.88 -3.39 -13.88
N ARG A 31 15.12 -2.92 -13.77
CA ARG A 31 15.62 -1.76 -14.51
C ARG A 31 16.86 -2.13 -15.30
N LEU A 32 16.89 -1.76 -16.59
CA LEU A 32 18.08 -1.93 -17.43
C LEU A 32 19.07 -0.77 -17.23
N TRP A 33 20.34 -1.12 -17.10
CA TRP A 33 21.47 -0.21 -16.91
C TRP A 33 22.46 -0.36 -18.06
N LYS A 34 23.25 0.69 -18.30
CA LYS A 34 24.28 0.70 -19.36
C LYS A 34 25.57 -0.02 -18.93
N THR A 35 25.87 -0.10 -17.63
CA THR A 35 27.12 -0.67 -17.12
C THR A 35 26.86 -1.70 -16.01
N ALA A 36 27.69 -2.74 -15.97
CA ALA A 36 27.62 -3.78 -14.94
C ALA A 36 27.93 -3.23 -13.54
N GLU A 37 28.86 -2.28 -13.44
CA GLU A 37 29.26 -1.65 -12.17
C GLU A 37 28.08 -0.99 -11.45
N THR A 38 27.18 -0.34 -12.20
CA THR A 38 26.01 0.31 -11.60
C THR A 38 25.02 -0.71 -11.05
N VAL A 39 24.88 -1.87 -11.73
CA VAL A 39 24.06 -2.98 -11.23
C VAL A 39 24.67 -3.56 -9.96
N SER A 40 25.98 -3.77 -9.93
CA SER A 40 26.70 -4.26 -8.75
C SER A 40 26.51 -3.33 -7.55
N LYS A 41 26.69 -2.02 -7.73
CA LYS A 41 26.46 -1.02 -6.66
C LYS A 41 25.02 -1.03 -6.14
N HIS A 42 24.05 -1.24 -7.04
CA HIS A 42 22.64 -1.36 -6.65
C HIS A 42 22.34 -2.64 -5.86
N GLN A 43 23.01 -3.75 -6.18
CA GLN A 43 22.89 -5.01 -5.44
C GLN A 43 23.51 -4.88 -4.05
N GLU A 44 24.71 -4.32 -3.94
CA GLU A 44 25.38 -4.06 -2.67
C GLU A 44 24.54 -3.14 -1.75
N LEU A 45 24.01 -2.04 -2.28
CA LEU A 45 23.10 -1.16 -1.53
C LEU A 45 21.76 -1.84 -1.16
N ASP A 46 21.36 -2.88 -1.88
CA ASP A 46 20.18 -3.69 -1.52
C ASP A 46 20.47 -4.63 -0.36
N GLU A 47 21.65 -5.25 -0.37
CA GLU A 47 22.12 -6.13 0.70
C GLU A 47 22.31 -5.36 2.00
N VAL A 48 22.94 -4.19 1.98
CA VAL A 48 23.08 -3.32 3.15
C VAL A 48 21.70 -2.95 3.71
N ARG A 49 20.73 -2.59 2.85
CA ARG A 49 19.36 -2.27 3.30
C ARG A 49 18.63 -3.48 3.88
N LYS A 50 18.84 -4.68 3.32
CA LYS A 50 18.29 -5.93 3.86
C LYS A 50 18.87 -6.23 5.24
N GLN A 51 20.18 -6.09 5.41
CA GLN A 51 20.85 -6.27 6.71
C GLN A 51 20.32 -5.28 7.76
N GLN A 52 20.22 -3.99 7.42
CA GLN A 52 19.63 -2.99 8.32
C GLN A 52 18.18 -3.30 8.68
N TYR A 53 17.39 -3.83 7.75
CA TYR A 53 16.00 -4.22 8.03
C TYR A 53 15.94 -5.42 8.99
N VAL A 54 16.79 -6.42 8.79
CA VAL A 54 16.91 -7.59 9.68
C VAL A 54 17.35 -7.15 11.07
N GLU A 55 18.41 -6.37 11.20
CA GLU A 55 18.91 -5.85 12.48
C GLU A 55 17.86 -5.02 13.22
N LYS A 56 17.11 -4.17 12.50
CA LYS A 56 16.01 -3.39 13.08
C LYS A 56 14.85 -4.28 13.54
N ASN A 57 14.56 -5.35 12.81
CA ASN A 57 13.51 -6.29 13.18
C ASN A 57 13.93 -7.13 14.39
N GLU A 58 15.15 -7.65 14.41
CA GLU A 58 15.73 -8.41 15.51
C GLU A 58 15.82 -7.58 16.79
N SER A 59 16.31 -6.33 16.70
CA SER A 59 16.34 -5.40 17.84
C SER A 59 14.94 -5.05 18.34
N GLY A 60 13.96 -4.90 17.43
CA GLY A 60 12.55 -4.68 17.80
C GLY A 60 11.93 -5.88 18.53
N VAL A 61 12.20 -7.09 18.06
CA VAL A 61 11.73 -8.35 18.69
C VAL A 61 12.43 -8.56 20.03
N ALA A 62 13.74 -8.37 20.11
CA ALA A 62 14.49 -8.47 21.36
C ALA A 62 14.00 -7.46 22.40
N ALA A 63 13.72 -6.21 21.99
CA ALA A 63 13.15 -5.20 22.89
C ALA A 63 11.73 -5.55 23.38
N ALA A 64 10.92 -6.19 22.53
CA ALA A 64 9.59 -6.68 22.92
C ALA A 64 9.69 -7.81 23.95
N ILE A 65 10.58 -8.79 23.72
CA ILE A 65 10.82 -9.91 24.64
C ILE A 65 11.35 -9.42 25.99
N ILE A 66 12.31 -8.50 26.01
CA ILE A 66 12.85 -7.93 27.27
C ILE A 66 11.74 -7.21 28.05
N ARG A 67 10.85 -6.48 27.36
CA ARG A 67 9.72 -5.80 28.00
C ARG A 67 8.72 -6.77 28.64
N GLU A 68 8.48 -7.91 27.99
CA GLU A 68 7.61 -8.98 28.50
C GLU A 68 8.22 -9.69 29.71
N ILE A 69 9.52 -10.03 29.65
CA ILE A 69 10.25 -10.69 30.75
C ILE A 69 10.41 -9.77 31.97
N ALA A 70 10.58 -8.45 31.76
CA ALA A 70 10.73 -7.48 32.84
C ALA A 70 9.45 -7.25 33.67
N GLY A 71 8.38 -8.01 33.43
CA GLY A 71 7.14 -7.90 34.21
C GLY A 71 6.43 -6.57 34.01
N GLY A 72 6.67 -5.90 32.87
CA GLY A 72 5.96 -4.68 32.50
C GLY A 72 4.49 -4.99 32.30
N SER A 73 3.69 -4.82 33.36
CA SER A 73 2.23 -4.76 33.28
C SER A 73 1.85 -3.84 32.11
N VAL A 74 1.18 -4.40 31.11
CA VAL A 74 0.62 -3.65 29.99
C VAL A 74 -0.56 -2.88 30.55
N GLU A 75 -0.31 -1.75 31.20
CA GLU A 75 -1.32 -0.71 31.24
C GLU A 75 -1.57 -0.27 29.79
N PRO A 76 -2.82 -0.30 29.31
CA PRO A 76 -3.13 0.18 27.98
C PRO A 76 -2.77 1.65 27.90
N ALA A 77 -1.75 1.98 27.11
CA ALA A 77 -1.37 3.36 26.81
C ALA A 77 -2.58 4.06 26.19
N THR A 78 -3.30 4.82 27.03
CA THR A 78 -4.48 5.61 26.66
C THR A 78 -4.09 6.94 25.99
N SER A 79 -2.80 7.20 25.81
CA SER A 79 -2.31 8.36 25.09
C SER A 79 -1.59 7.95 23.81
N LEU A 80 -2.21 8.30 22.68
CA LEU A 80 -1.54 8.33 21.38
C LEU A 80 -0.28 9.20 21.48
N PRO A 81 0.80 8.88 20.75
CA PRO A 81 1.97 9.75 20.68
C PRO A 81 1.56 11.10 20.08
N VAL A 82 1.42 12.11 20.95
CA VAL A 82 1.17 13.50 20.57
C VAL A 82 2.38 13.97 19.79
N ARG A 83 2.15 14.43 18.55
CA ARG A 83 3.20 15.04 17.74
C ARG A 83 3.69 16.31 18.46
N PRO A 84 5.00 16.56 18.56
CA PRO A 84 5.55 17.79 19.16
C PRO A 84 5.22 19.11 18.43
N ARG A 85 4.14 19.18 17.65
CA ARG A 85 3.81 20.32 16.78
C ARG A 85 2.59 21.13 17.23
N ASP A 86 1.89 20.70 18.27
CA ASP A 86 0.62 21.32 18.70
C ASP A 86 0.76 22.19 19.98
N HIS A 87 1.98 22.65 20.32
CA HIS A 87 2.23 23.60 21.42
C HIS A 87 2.73 24.99 20.97
N ALA A 88 2.63 25.32 19.70
CA ALA A 88 2.76 26.71 19.26
C ALA A 88 1.36 27.32 19.24
N ASP A 89 1.00 28.01 20.33
CA ASP A 89 0.15 29.22 20.36
C ASP A 89 -0.49 29.42 21.74
N TRP A 90 0.32 29.60 22.78
CA TRP A 90 0.00 30.54 23.88
C TRP A 90 1.22 30.73 24.79
N ILE A 91 2.18 31.56 24.38
CA ILE A 91 3.09 32.19 25.34
C ILE A 91 3.00 33.69 25.13
N GLN A 92 2.56 34.34 26.21
CA GLN A 92 2.48 35.78 26.36
C GLN A 92 3.79 36.47 26.01
N GLU A 93 3.65 37.61 25.35
CA GLU A 93 4.71 38.54 25.01
C GLU A 93 5.59 38.84 26.24
N THR A 94 6.88 38.55 26.12
CA THR A 94 7.92 39.15 26.96
C THR A 94 8.77 40.07 26.09
N PRO A 95 9.01 41.33 26.50
CA PRO A 95 9.78 42.27 25.71
C PRO A 95 11.27 41.93 25.83
N VAL A 96 11.86 41.43 24.75
CA VAL A 96 13.32 41.20 24.67
C VAL A 96 14.01 42.52 24.33
N GLN A 97 14.79 43.00 25.28
CA GLN A 97 15.73 44.11 25.11
C GLN A 97 16.76 43.79 24.03
N ARG A 98 16.98 44.76 23.13
CA ARG A 98 18.08 44.77 22.17
C ARG A 98 19.42 44.72 22.91
N THR A 99 20.21 43.69 22.64
CA THR A 99 21.67 43.74 22.78
C THR A 99 22.30 43.62 21.40
N GLU A 100 22.93 44.72 21.00
CA GLU A 100 23.85 44.80 19.87
C GLU A 100 25.06 43.90 20.15
N GLY A 101 25.46 43.07 19.17
CA GLY A 101 26.50 42.09 19.40
C GLY A 101 27.02 41.41 18.14
N ASN A 102 27.89 42.14 17.45
CA ASN A 102 29.08 41.67 16.73
C ASN A 102 28.92 40.68 15.55
N ARG A 103 29.13 41.21 14.34
CA ARG A 103 29.17 40.51 13.06
C ARG A 103 30.63 40.20 12.70
N GLU A 104 31.13 39.04 13.09
CA GLU A 104 32.40 38.53 12.56
C GLU A 104 32.17 37.71 11.28
N ARG A 105 32.81 38.18 10.21
CA ARG A 105 32.90 37.55 8.90
C ARG A 105 33.83 36.34 8.97
N ILE A 106 33.37 35.19 8.49
CA ILE A 106 34.23 34.07 8.10
C ILE A 106 34.31 34.04 6.57
N PRO A 107 35.51 34.00 5.96
CA PRO A 107 35.67 34.02 4.51
C PRO A 107 35.40 32.63 3.89
N ILE A 108 34.61 32.61 2.82
CA ILE A 108 34.39 31.45 1.97
C ILE A 108 35.47 31.48 0.88
N SER A 109 36.43 30.55 0.97
CA SER A 109 37.42 30.34 -0.07
C SER A 109 36.82 29.58 -1.24
N GLU A 110 37.10 30.12 -2.42
CA GLU A 110 36.82 29.61 -3.76
C GLU A 110 37.39 28.22 -3.98
N ILE A 111 36.56 27.31 -4.50
CA ILE A 111 37.01 26.24 -5.39
C ILE A 111 36.03 26.15 -6.55
N ALA A 112 36.50 26.60 -7.71
CA ALA A 112 35.98 26.29 -9.04
C ALA A 112 37.07 25.46 -9.77
N PRO A 113 36.94 25.09 -11.05
CA PRO A 113 35.81 24.53 -11.79
C PRO A 113 36.22 23.27 -12.59
N SER A 114 35.25 22.52 -13.13
CA SER A 114 35.29 21.80 -14.44
C SER A 114 34.12 20.81 -14.48
N SER A 115 33.48 20.46 -15.58
CA SER A 115 33.40 20.94 -16.96
C SER A 115 32.37 20.00 -17.61
N VAL A 116 31.39 20.56 -18.33
CA VAL A 116 30.81 20.05 -19.59
C VAL A 116 30.37 18.57 -19.66
N ILE A 117 29.09 18.33 -19.92
CA ILE A 117 28.61 17.57 -21.10
C ILE A 117 27.11 17.85 -21.29
N GLU A 118 26.81 18.34 -22.49
CA GLU A 118 25.51 18.47 -23.11
C GLU A 118 24.84 17.09 -23.23
N ASP A 119 23.53 17.02 -23.00
CA ASP A 119 22.73 15.97 -23.64
C ASP A 119 21.40 16.57 -24.12
N ALA A 120 21.30 16.57 -25.44
CA ALA A 120 20.19 17.03 -26.25
C ALA A 120 18.94 16.18 -26.01
N ASN A 121 17.79 16.85 -25.92
CA ASN A 121 16.48 16.23 -25.91
C ASN A 121 15.76 16.55 -27.24
N PRO A 122 15.73 15.65 -28.23
CA PRO A 122 14.94 15.82 -29.43
C PRO A 122 13.68 14.95 -29.32
N ASN A 123 12.56 15.54 -28.89
CA ASN A 123 11.24 15.07 -29.34
C ASN A 123 10.19 16.15 -29.09
N ARG A 124 10.21 17.16 -29.96
CA ARG A 124 9.12 18.12 -30.12
C ARG A 124 8.79 18.13 -31.61
N SER A 125 7.85 17.27 -32.00
CA SER A 125 7.30 17.30 -33.35
C SER A 125 6.12 18.25 -33.36
N ASP A 126 6.37 19.39 -33.99
CA ASP A 126 5.40 20.33 -34.48
C ASP A 126 4.47 19.67 -35.51
N LEU A 127 3.16 19.90 -35.37
CA LEU A 127 2.25 19.95 -36.50
C LEU A 127 1.56 21.31 -36.47
N THR A 128 2.17 22.24 -37.19
CA THR A 128 1.58 23.47 -37.66
C THR A 128 0.55 23.14 -38.74
N SER A 129 -0.66 23.69 -38.61
CA SER A 129 -1.55 23.89 -39.74
C SER A 129 -2.12 25.29 -39.64
N SER A 130 -1.62 26.10 -40.57
CA SER A 130 -1.99 27.47 -40.83
C SER A 130 -3.39 27.52 -41.43
N SER A 131 -4.24 28.40 -40.92
CA SER A 131 -5.48 28.83 -41.56
C SER A 131 -5.74 30.28 -41.15
N THR A 132 -5.14 31.18 -41.90
CA THR A 132 -5.49 32.60 -41.98
C THR A 132 -6.88 32.75 -42.61
N GLY A 133 -7.75 33.51 -41.94
CA GLY A 133 -9.06 33.91 -42.43
C GLY A 133 -9.68 34.95 -41.51
N GLU A 134 -9.20 36.19 -41.62
CA GLU A 134 -9.88 37.39 -41.11
C GLU A 134 -11.12 37.65 -41.97
N VAL A 135 -12.31 37.69 -41.36
CA VAL A 135 -13.39 38.60 -41.77
C VAL A 135 -14.19 39.03 -40.53
N SER A 136 -14.41 40.33 -40.50
CA SER A 136 -15.08 41.19 -39.54
C SER A 136 -16.44 40.71 -38.99
N ASP A 137 -16.74 41.27 -37.83
CA ASP A 137 -17.95 42.07 -37.52
C ASP A 137 -18.89 41.55 -36.42
N ALA A 138 -19.46 42.53 -35.73
CA ALA A 138 -20.62 42.49 -34.83
C ALA A 138 -20.47 41.81 -33.44
N THR A 139 -20.10 42.65 -32.47
CA THR A 139 -20.81 42.87 -31.20
C THR A 139 -21.86 41.81 -30.84
N SER A 140 -21.53 40.91 -29.92
CA SER A 140 -22.48 40.04 -29.23
C SER A 140 -22.14 39.97 -27.73
N PRO A 141 -23.17 39.92 -26.87
CA PRO A 141 -23.07 40.37 -25.49
C PRO A 141 -22.29 39.38 -24.63
N THR A 142 -21.41 39.94 -23.80
CA THR A 142 -20.82 39.28 -22.63
C THR A 142 -21.95 38.65 -21.81
N SER A 143 -22.19 37.36 -22.07
CA SER A 143 -23.11 36.54 -21.32
C SER A 143 -22.45 36.29 -19.97
N ILE A 144 -22.87 37.07 -18.98
CA ILE A 144 -22.52 36.89 -17.57
C ILE A 144 -22.75 35.40 -17.24
N PRO A 145 -21.75 34.68 -16.73
CA PRO A 145 -21.96 33.30 -16.29
C PRO A 145 -23.07 33.31 -15.25
N GLN A 146 -24.24 32.79 -15.63
CA GLN A 146 -25.39 32.66 -14.76
C GLN A 146 -24.94 31.75 -13.61
N MET A 147 -24.60 32.37 -12.46
CA MET A 147 -24.26 31.64 -11.23
C MET A 147 -25.48 30.80 -10.87
N ARG A 148 -25.45 29.53 -11.28
CA ARG A 148 -26.43 28.54 -10.86
C ARG A 148 -26.31 28.45 -9.35
N SER A 149 -27.27 29.04 -8.66
CA SER A 149 -27.40 28.93 -7.21
C SER A 149 -27.65 27.45 -6.91
N GLU A 150 -26.59 26.73 -6.53
CA GLU A 150 -26.71 25.37 -6.03
C GLU A 150 -27.62 25.41 -4.80
N SER A 151 -28.64 24.54 -4.78
CA SER A 151 -29.57 24.48 -3.66
C SER A 151 -28.81 24.10 -2.38
N PRO A 152 -29.01 24.81 -1.25
CA PRO A 152 -28.33 24.50 0.02
C PRO A 152 -28.58 23.06 0.48
N VAL A 153 -29.72 22.48 0.10
CA VAL A 153 -30.05 21.07 0.41
C VAL A 153 -29.08 20.10 -0.29
N ARG A 154 -28.65 20.43 -1.52
CA ARG A 154 -27.71 19.59 -2.28
C ARG A 154 -26.32 19.65 -1.66
N THR A 155 -25.87 20.83 -1.24
CA THR A 155 -24.55 21.00 -0.61
C THR A 155 -24.46 20.26 0.71
N ASP A 156 -25.50 20.33 1.54
CA ASP A 156 -25.55 19.64 2.84
C ASP A 156 -25.49 18.12 2.65
N LEU A 157 -26.24 17.60 1.68
CA LEU A 157 -26.28 16.17 1.37
C LEU A 157 -24.93 15.68 0.80
N MET A 158 -24.28 16.47 -0.04
CA MET A 158 -22.93 16.17 -0.55
C MET A 158 -21.89 16.15 0.59
N GLN A 159 -21.96 17.10 1.53
CA GLN A 159 -21.07 17.14 2.68
C GLN A 159 -21.28 15.94 3.59
N GLN A 160 -22.53 15.57 3.86
CA GLN A 160 -22.87 14.36 4.62
C GLN A 160 -22.32 13.10 3.93
N ARG A 161 -22.46 13.00 2.61
CA ARG A 161 -21.93 11.86 1.83
C ARG A 161 -20.41 11.78 1.92
N LEU A 162 -19.73 12.92 1.76
CA LEU A 162 -18.28 12.99 1.87
C LEU A 162 -17.81 12.53 3.25
N GLN A 163 -18.49 12.96 4.32
CA GLN A 163 -18.18 12.52 5.69
C GLN A 163 -18.39 11.00 5.87
N GLN A 164 -19.49 10.45 5.35
CA GLN A 164 -19.75 9.01 5.40
C GLN A 164 -18.68 8.21 4.65
N LEU A 165 -18.31 8.62 3.44
CA LEU A 165 -17.26 7.97 2.66
C LEU A 165 -15.90 8.06 3.36
N GLY A 166 -15.57 9.21 3.95
CA GLY A 166 -14.34 9.39 4.71
C GLY A 166 -14.26 8.50 5.97
N LEU A 167 -15.39 8.30 6.65
CA LEU A 167 -15.48 7.37 7.78
C LEU A 167 -15.23 5.92 7.35
N ILE A 168 -15.90 5.48 6.27
CA ILE A 168 -15.73 4.13 5.73
C ILE A 168 -14.29 3.91 5.25
N GLU A 169 -13.70 4.90 4.57
CA GLU A 169 -12.30 4.86 4.12
C GLU A 169 -11.33 4.69 5.29
N SER A 170 -11.52 5.46 6.36
CA SER A 170 -10.72 5.34 7.58
C SER A 170 -10.84 3.94 8.19
N LEU A 171 -12.05 3.39 8.28
CA LEU A 171 -12.29 2.03 8.77
C LEU A 171 -11.62 0.98 7.87
N LEU A 172 -11.75 1.07 6.54
CA LEU A 172 -11.10 0.15 5.61
C LEU A 172 -9.57 0.18 5.75
N HIS A 173 -8.98 1.36 5.92
CA HIS A 173 -7.55 1.51 6.18
C HIS A 173 -7.12 0.90 7.51
N ALA A 174 -7.90 1.06 8.58
CA ALA A 174 -7.65 0.43 9.86
C ALA A 174 -7.74 -1.11 9.75
N GLN A 175 -8.79 -1.62 9.10
CA GLN A 175 -8.99 -3.06 8.91
C GLN A 175 -7.86 -3.70 8.12
N ARG A 176 -7.35 -3.04 7.07
CA ARG A 176 -6.20 -3.54 6.30
C ARG A 176 -4.98 -3.82 7.18
N ARG A 177 -4.71 -2.96 8.15
CA ARG A 177 -3.58 -3.12 9.09
C ARG A 177 -3.82 -4.23 10.11
N ASN A 178 -5.08 -4.56 10.36
CA ASN A 178 -5.47 -5.60 11.29
C ASN A 178 -5.44 -7.00 10.68
N ILE A 179 -5.33 -7.14 9.36
CA ILE A 179 -5.18 -8.44 8.70
C ILE A 179 -3.77 -8.98 8.99
N PRO A 180 -3.61 -10.07 9.76
CA PRO A 180 -2.31 -10.62 10.08
C PRO A 180 -1.60 -11.17 8.84
N ILE A 181 -0.27 -11.12 8.86
CA ILE A 181 0.55 -11.74 7.80
C ILE A 181 0.39 -13.26 7.83
N VAL A 182 0.31 -13.85 9.03
CA VAL A 182 0.13 -15.28 9.30
C VAL A 182 -1.14 -15.45 10.13
N LEU A 183 -2.02 -16.33 9.71
CA LEU A 183 -3.28 -16.67 10.37
C LEU A 183 -3.32 -18.19 10.57
N ASN A 184 -3.32 -18.66 11.81
CA ASN A 184 -3.41 -20.08 12.12
C ASN A 184 -4.88 -20.47 12.21
N LEU A 185 -5.48 -20.75 11.06
CA LEU A 185 -6.91 -21.06 11.00
C LEU A 185 -7.16 -22.52 11.36
N ARG A 186 -8.19 -22.75 12.18
CA ARG A 186 -8.71 -24.09 12.47
C ARG A 186 -10.02 -24.33 11.72
N PHE A 187 -10.12 -25.49 11.10
CA PHE A 187 -11.22 -25.86 10.23
C PHE A 187 -12.16 -26.86 10.92
N ALA A 188 -13.46 -26.78 10.63
CA ALA A 188 -14.48 -27.63 11.25
C ALA A 188 -14.28 -29.14 11.03
N SER A 189 -13.66 -29.48 9.90
CA SER A 189 -13.32 -30.86 9.56
C SER A 189 -11.89 -30.94 9.03
N PRO A 190 -11.15 -32.01 9.39
CA PRO A 190 -9.85 -32.27 8.80
C PRO A 190 -9.99 -32.69 7.33
N PRO A 191 -8.99 -32.41 6.48
CA PRO A 191 -8.98 -32.83 5.09
C PRO A 191 -8.95 -34.36 4.97
N THR A 192 -9.84 -34.91 4.14
CA THR A 192 -9.85 -36.33 3.79
C THR A 192 -9.00 -36.60 2.55
N ASN A 193 -9.13 -35.74 1.53
CA ASN A 193 -8.38 -35.78 0.27
C ASN A 193 -7.65 -34.46 0.01
N ILE A 194 -6.69 -34.51 -0.91
CA ILE A 194 -5.92 -33.35 -1.36
C ILE A 194 -6.81 -32.36 -2.14
N THR A 195 -7.89 -32.84 -2.76
CA THR A 195 -8.82 -32.05 -3.57
C THR A 195 -10.03 -31.55 -2.80
N ASP A 196 -10.04 -31.71 -1.47
CA ASP A 196 -11.18 -31.29 -0.65
C ASP A 196 -11.27 -29.75 -0.61
N ILE A 197 -12.49 -29.23 -0.72
CA ILE A 197 -12.79 -27.80 -0.62
C ILE A 197 -12.65 -27.36 0.85
N ALA A 198 -12.05 -26.18 1.08
CA ALA A 198 -11.87 -25.63 2.42
C ALA A 198 -13.23 -25.48 3.15
N PRO A 199 -13.45 -26.18 4.27
CA PRO A 199 -14.70 -26.11 5.01
C PRO A 199 -14.85 -24.74 5.70
N GLU A 200 -15.95 -24.58 6.43
CA GLU A 200 -16.15 -23.42 7.28
C GLU A 200 -15.13 -23.41 8.45
N ILE A 201 -14.75 -22.21 8.85
CA ILE A 201 -13.82 -21.99 9.97
C ILE A 201 -14.63 -22.17 11.25
N GLU A 202 -14.18 -23.05 12.14
CA GLU A 202 -14.90 -23.36 13.38
C GLU A 202 -14.36 -22.56 14.56
N GLY A 203 -15.26 -22.04 15.40
CA GLY A 203 -14.90 -21.38 16.65
C GLY A 203 -14.62 -19.88 16.50
N THR A 204 -14.86 -19.16 17.59
CA THR A 204 -14.75 -17.70 17.67
C THR A 204 -13.52 -17.23 18.44
N GLU A 205 -12.65 -18.17 18.82
CA GLU A 205 -11.47 -17.89 19.63
C GLU A 205 -10.22 -17.69 18.75
N GLY A 206 -9.27 -16.89 19.25
CA GLY A 206 -7.97 -16.68 18.61
C GLY A 206 -8.02 -16.13 17.18
N ASP A 207 -7.21 -16.72 16.30
CA ASP A 207 -7.07 -16.30 14.90
C ASP A 207 -8.37 -16.51 14.09
N ASN A 208 -9.17 -17.52 14.42
CA ASN A 208 -10.47 -17.77 13.78
C ASN A 208 -11.47 -16.65 14.09
N GLY A 209 -11.59 -16.28 15.37
CA GLY A 209 -12.43 -15.14 15.78
C GLY A 209 -12.00 -13.84 15.12
N ARG A 210 -10.69 -13.60 15.03
CA ARG A 210 -10.14 -12.43 14.34
C ARG A 210 -10.47 -12.43 12.85
N TYR A 211 -10.30 -13.56 12.16
CA TYR A 211 -10.68 -13.71 10.76
C TYR A 211 -12.16 -13.37 10.53
N LEU A 212 -13.06 -14.01 11.29
CA LEU A 212 -14.50 -13.82 11.16
C LEU A 212 -14.93 -12.38 11.50
N SER A 213 -14.29 -11.76 12.49
CA SER A 213 -14.52 -10.36 12.85
C SER A 213 -14.13 -9.39 11.73
N ILE A 214 -12.95 -9.59 11.12
CA ILE A 214 -12.53 -8.74 10.00
C ILE A 214 -13.43 -8.97 8.79
N GLN A 215 -13.74 -10.23 8.47
CA GLN A 215 -14.60 -10.60 7.34
C GLN A 215 -16.00 -9.98 7.48
N SER A 216 -16.64 -10.15 8.64
CA SER A 216 -17.96 -9.56 8.92
C SER A 216 -17.95 -8.04 8.85
N THR A 217 -16.90 -7.39 9.40
CA THR A 217 -16.74 -5.94 9.32
C THR A 217 -16.62 -5.48 7.87
N LEU A 218 -15.80 -6.15 7.04
CA LEU A 218 -15.63 -5.81 5.63
C LEU A 218 -16.93 -6.00 4.83
N LEU A 219 -17.66 -7.08 5.08
CA LEU A 219 -18.97 -7.33 4.45
C LEU A 219 -19.99 -6.25 4.83
N GLU A 220 -20.00 -5.83 6.10
CA GLU A 220 -20.86 -4.76 6.57
C GLU A 220 -20.51 -3.42 5.91
N GLN A 221 -19.23 -3.06 5.79
CA GLN A 221 -18.80 -1.85 5.08
C GLN A 221 -19.18 -1.89 3.59
N LEU A 222 -19.01 -3.05 2.94
CA LEU A 222 -19.39 -3.25 1.54
C LEU A 222 -20.91 -3.11 1.35
N ARG A 223 -21.70 -3.65 2.27
CA ARG A 223 -23.16 -3.47 2.32
C ARG A 223 -23.52 -1.99 2.45
N GLN A 224 -22.91 -1.27 3.38
CA GLN A 224 -23.14 0.16 3.58
C GLN A 224 -22.82 0.96 2.30
N LEU A 225 -21.65 0.74 1.70
CA LEU A 225 -21.24 1.41 0.45
C LEU A 225 -22.22 1.15 -0.70
N ARG A 226 -22.71 -0.09 -0.86
CA ARG A 226 -23.68 -0.45 -1.92
C ARG A 226 -25.06 0.16 -1.69
N GLN A 227 -25.42 0.48 -0.45
CA GLN A 227 -26.68 1.16 -0.11
C GLN A 227 -26.62 2.68 -0.31
N LEU A 228 -25.44 3.28 -0.49
CA LEU A 228 -25.31 4.71 -0.75
C LEU A 228 -25.72 5.02 -2.19
N ILE A 229 -26.94 5.57 -2.34
CA ILE A 229 -27.50 6.03 -3.62
C ILE A 229 -26.55 7.04 -4.30
N PRO A 230 -26.26 6.89 -5.61
CA PRO A 230 -25.49 7.87 -6.38
C PRO A 230 -26.10 9.27 -6.34
N LEU A 231 -25.26 10.31 -6.35
CA LEU A 231 -25.70 11.72 -6.25
C LEU A 231 -25.50 12.53 -7.53
N ASP A 232 -25.18 11.85 -8.64
CA ASP A 232 -24.78 12.45 -9.91
C ASP A 232 -23.54 13.37 -9.78
N ASP A 233 -22.77 13.21 -8.71
CA ASP A 233 -21.45 13.81 -8.56
C ASP A 233 -20.40 12.76 -8.92
N ARG A 234 -19.79 12.95 -10.09
CA ARG A 234 -18.81 12.02 -10.65
C ARG A 234 -17.63 11.74 -9.71
N ASN A 235 -17.22 12.69 -8.87
CA ASN A 235 -16.10 12.50 -7.96
C ASN A 235 -16.50 11.65 -6.76
N LEU A 236 -17.66 11.93 -6.14
CA LEU A 236 -18.17 11.16 -5.02
C LEU A 236 -18.53 9.73 -5.41
N ASP A 237 -19.16 9.56 -6.59
CA ASP A 237 -19.51 8.22 -7.09
C ASP A 237 -18.25 7.40 -7.42
N ARG A 238 -17.24 8.03 -8.03
CA ARG A 238 -15.94 7.38 -8.26
C ARG A 238 -15.20 7.05 -6.96
N HIS A 239 -15.34 7.89 -5.92
CA HIS A 239 -14.78 7.62 -4.60
C HIS A 239 -15.49 6.42 -3.96
N ARG A 240 -16.83 6.37 -4.00
CA ARG A 240 -17.61 5.21 -3.55
C ARG A 240 -17.18 3.93 -4.25
N GLU A 241 -17.11 3.93 -5.58
CA GLU A 241 -16.66 2.77 -6.37
C GLU A 241 -15.24 2.33 -6.00
N ARG A 242 -14.32 3.26 -5.78
CA ARG A 242 -12.97 2.94 -5.32
C ARG A 242 -12.98 2.23 -3.96
N LEU A 243 -13.79 2.70 -3.02
CA LEU A 243 -13.90 2.08 -1.70
C LEU A 243 -14.54 0.69 -1.78
N ILE A 244 -15.53 0.49 -2.65
CA ILE A 244 -16.12 -0.83 -2.94
C ILE A 244 -15.04 -1.79 -3.42
N ASN A 245 -14.28 -1.40 -4.45
CA ASN A 245 -13.19 -2.21 -4.99
C ASN A 245 -12.12 -2.53 -3.92
N THR A 246 -11.81 -1.56 -3.06
CA THR A 246 -10.85 -1.72 -1.97
C THR A 246 -11.35 -2.74 -0.92
N ALA A 247 -12.63 -2.66 -0.54
CA ALA A 247 -13.23 -3.63 0.38
C ALA A 247 -13.24 -5.05 -0.22
N GLU A 248 -13.59 -5.17 -1.51
CA GLU A 248 -13.55 -6.45 -2.24
C GLU A 248 -12.12 -7.00 -2.36
N GLU A 249 -11.12 -6.16 -2.58
CA GLU A 249 -9.71 -6.56 -2.57
C GLU A 249 -9.29 -7.12 -1.21
N HIS A 250 -9.67 -6.47 -0.11
CA HIS A 250 -9.39 -6.95 1.24
C HIS A 250 -10.08 -8.29 1.54
N LEU A 251 -11.33 -8.47 1.09
CA LEU A 251 -12.05 -9.74 1.21
C LEU A 251 -11.35 -10.86 0.42
N ARG A 252 -10.92 -10.58 -0.82
CA ARG A 252 -10.12 -11.55 -1.60
C ARG A 252 -8.82 -11.91 -0.92
N LEU A 253 -8.16 -10.93 -0.29
CA LEU A 253 -6.93 -11.17 0.47
C LEU A 253 -7.18 -12.10 1.66
N LEU A 254 -8.29 -11.92 2.40
CA LEU A 254 -8.68 -12.85 3.47
C LEU A 254 -9.00 -14.25 2.94
N GLU A 255 -9.75 -14.37 1.85
CA GLU A 255 -10.07 -15.67 1.25
C GLU A 255 -8.80 -16.40 0.77
N ASN A 256 -7.84 -15.68 0.18
CA ASN A 256 -6.54 -16.26 -0.19
C ASN A 256 -5.78 -16.77 1.04
N LYS A 257 -5.87 -16.06 2.18
CA LYS A 257 -5.27 -16.50 3.44
C LYS A 257 -5.97 -17.74 3.98
N LYS A 258 -7.30 -17.81 3.90
CA LYS A 258 -8.07 -19.03 4.22
C LYS A 258 -7.62 -20.21 3.37
N HIS A 259 -7.48 -20.01 2.07
CA HIS A 259 -7.02 -21.04 1.15
C HIS A 259 -5.61 -21.53 1.49
N THR A 260 -4.67 -20.61 1.73
CA THR A 260 -3.29 -20.96 2.09
C THR A 260 -3.25 -21.77 3.40
N ALA A 261 -4.01 -21.35 4.41
CA ALA A 261 -4.10 -22.09 5.67
C ALA A 261 -4.71 -23.49 5.48
N TRP A 262 -5.65 -23.64 4.54
CA TRP A 262 -6.22 -24.94 4.20
C TRP A 262 -5.21 -25.86 3.49
N GLU A 263 -4.42 -25.32 2.57
CA GLU A 263 -3.34 -26.08 1.91
C GLU A 263 -2.28 -26.55 2.93
N GLU A 264 -1.90 -25.67 3.87
CA GLU A 264 -1.00 -26.02 4.97
C GLU A 264 -1.58 -27.13 5.86
N GLU A 265 -2.89 -27.08 6.12
CA GLU A 265 -3.61 -28.11 6.87
C GLU A 265 -3.63 -29.48 6.15
N ILE A 266 -3.87 -29.48 4.82
CA ILE A 266 -3.80 -30.69 3.99
C ILE A 266 -2.41 -31.32 4.10
N VAL A 267 -1.35 -30.52 3.96
CA VAL A 267 0.03 -31.00 4.06
C VAL A 267 0.29 -31.57 5.46
N ARG A 268 -0.13 -30.86 6.52
CA ARG A 268 0.05 -31.27 7.91
C ARG A 268 -0.61 -32.63 8.18
N VAL A 269 -1.86 -32.81 7.81
CA VAL A 269 -2.61 -34.06 8.03
C VAL A 269 -2.04 -35.20 7.18
N THR A 270 -1.64 -34.92 5.93
CA THR A 270 -1.03 -35.93 5.05
C THR A 270 0.30 -36.42 5.62
N LEU A 271 1.16 -35.52 6.11
CA LEU A 271 2.41 -35.89 6.77
C LEU A 271 2.19 -36.70 8.05
N GLN A 272 1.17 -36.35 8.85
CA GLN A 272 0.81 -37.14 10.05
C GLN A 272 0.40 -38.57 9.70
N ARG A 273 -0.34 -38.77 8.59
CA ARG A 273 -0.72 -40.12 8.11
C ARG A 273 0.47 -40.95 7.61
N LEU A 274 1.54 -40.28 7.16
CA LEU A 274 2.78 -40.93 6.70
C LEU A 274 3.79 -41.19 7.83
N SER A 275 3.52 -40.72 9.05
CA SER A 275 4.40 -40.90 10.20
C SER A 275 4.54 -42.39 10.56
N PRO A 276 5.76 -42.89 10.85
CA PRO A 276 6.06 -44.32 10.98
C PRO A 276 5.33 -45.08 12.10
N ASP A 277 4.70 -44.38 13.04
CA ASP A 277 3.83 -44.99 14.06
C ASP A 277 2.47 -45.46 13.52
N ALA A 278 2.11 -45.12 12.28
CA ALA A 278 0.84 -45.50 11.66
C ALA A 278 0.80 -46.94 11.08
N GLY A 279 1.91 -47.70 11.18
CA GLY A 279 2.03 -49.03 10.59
C GLY A 279 2.21 -49.00 9.05
N PRO A 280 2.52 -50.14 8.42
CA PRO A 280 2.78 -50.19 6.98
C PRO A 280 1.55 -49.82 6.16
N VAL A 281 1.69 -48.82 5.28
CA VAL A 281 0.65 -48.42 4.32
C VAL A 281 0.45 -49.55 3.31
N VAL A 282 -0.63 -50.32 3.48
CA VAL A 282 -1.05 -51.33 2.51
C VAL A 282 -1.75 -50.61 1.35
N ILE A 283 -1.03 -50.42 0.24
CA ILE A 283 -1.65 -49.96 -1.00
C ILE A 283 -2.41 -51.15 -1.60
N SER A 284 -3.73 -51.12 -1.52
CA SER A 284 -4.56 -52.10 -2.22
C SER A 284 -4.38 -51.91 -3.73
N PRO A 285 -4.03 -52.96 -4.49
CA PRO A 285 -3.91 -52.84 -5.95
C PRO A 285 -5.27 -52.44 -6.51
N SER A 286 -5.30 -51.39 -7.34
CA SER A 286 -6.51 -50.99 -8.07
C SER A 286 -6.93 -52.17 -8.95
N GLU A 287 -8.11 -52.73 -8.68
CA GLU A 287 -8.73 -53.72 -9.57
C GLU A 287 -8.91 -53.06 -10.94
N GLY A 288 -8.17 -53.58 -11.92
CA GLY A 288 -8.23 -53.17 -13.32
C GLY A 288 -9.41 -53.79 -14.05
#